data_AF-A0A5C7LUR2-F1
#
_entry.id   AF-A0A5C7LUR2-F1
#
_cell.length_a   1.000
_cell.length_b   1.000
_cell.length_c   1.000
_cell.angle_alpha   90.00
_cell.angle_beta   90.00
_cell.angle_gamma   90.00
#
_symmetry.space_group_name_H-M   'P 1'
#
loop_
_entity.id
_entity.type
_entity.pdbx_description
1 polymer ?
#
loop_
_entity_poly.entity_id
_entity_poly.type
_entity_poly.pdbx_seq_one_letter_code
_entity_poly.pdbx_strand_id
1 'polypeptide(L)'
;MATGNTLAVFTAVGGAYPSSNYATPDLRNAHPVLDFDASTEESCYFEGVLPDTYAGGGLTVELYWMATSATSGDVKWGGSIERMHSNGDDLDSDSFASEQTDTTTTNGTSGKVTKSAITFSSGSNMDSLAAGEPFRLKVARKAADVADTMTGDAELSRIVVKET
;
A
#
# COMPACT_ATOMS: atom_id res chain seq x y z
N MET A 1 -9.06 -15.41 19.73
CA MET A 1 -8.23 -15.71 18.56
C MET A 1 -7.43 -14.44 18.31
N ALA A 2 -6.10 -14.48 18.35
CA ALA A 2 -5.31 -13.24 18.26
C ALA A 2 -5.53 -12.61 16.89
N THR A 3 -6.12 -11.42 16.86
CA THR A 3 -6.17 -10.58 15.67
C THR A 3 -4.74 -10.13 15.34
N GLY A 4 -4.28 -10.35 14.10
CA GLY A 4 -3.03 -9.75 13.62
C GLY A 4 -1.81 -10.67 13.51
N ASN A 5 -1.94 -11.83 12.86
CA ASN A 5 -0.76 -12.49 12.31
C ASN A 5 -0.19 -11.65 11.17
N THR A 6 1.04 -11.17 11.32
CA THR A 6 1.76 -10.49 10.23
C THR A 6 2.09 -11.52 9.16
N LEU A 7 1.64 -11.27 7.93
CA LEU A 7 1.80 -12.16 6.78
C LEU A 7 2.97 -11.71 5.89
N ALA A 8 3.15 -10.41 5.71
CA ALA A 8 4.27 -9.86 4.94
C ALA A 8 4.67 -8.47 5.45
N VAL A 9 5.93 -8.09 5.23
CA VAL A 9 6.46 -6.76 5.54
C VAL A 9 7.27 -6.27 4.34
N PHE A 10 6.95 -5.07 3.87
CA PHE A 10 7.70 -4.39 2.81
C PHE A 10 8.31 -3.09 3.32
N THR A 11 9.36 -2.65 2.63
CA THR A 11 10.04 -1.38 2.88
C THR A 11 10.08 -0.58 1.59
N ALA A 12 10.32 0.73 1.68
CA ALA A 12 10.51 1.58 0.49
C ALA A 12 11.49 1.02 -0.55
N VAL A 13 12.55 0.32 -0.09
CA VAL A 13 13.57 -0.28 -0.98
C VAL A 13 13.02 -1.46 -1.81
N GLY A 14 11.96 -2.12 -1.34
CA GLY A 14 11.32 -3.23 -2.04
C GLY A 14 10.28 -2.79 -3.09
N GLY A 15 10.20 -1.48 -3.37
CA GLY A 15 9.26 -0.94 -4.35
C GLY A 15 9.69 -1.18 -5.80
N ALA A 16 8.76 -1.63 -6.63
CA ALA A 16 8.84 -1.61 -8.08
C ALA A 16 7.94 -0.50 -8.64
N TYR A 17 8.32 0.10 -9.77
CA TYR A 17 7.73 1.36 -10.23
C TYR A 17 7.02 1.20 -11.59
N PRO A 18 5.86 1.83 -11.80
CA PRO A 18 5.29 1.98 -13.14
C PRO A 18 6.20 2.84 -14.02
N SER A 19 5.97 2.83 -15.34
CA SER A 19 6.74 3.64 -16.31
C SER A 19 6.56 5.15 -16.14
N SER A 20 5.52 5.59 -15.44
CA SER A 20 5.17 6.99 -15.18
C SER A 20 4.34 7.10 -13.91
N ASN A 21 4.30 8.28 -13.28
CA ASN A 21 3.54 8.54 -12.05
C ASN A 21 3.86 7.51 -10.96
N TYR A 22 5.16 7.31 -10.74
CA TYR A 22 5.66 6.43 -9.71
C TYR A 22 6.05 7.23 -8.48
N ALA A 23 5.83 6.67 -7.30
CA ALA A 23 6.31 7.29 -6.06
C ALA A 23 7.84 7.40 -6.10
N THR A 24 8.37 8.58 -5.78
CA THR A 24 9.80 8.88 -5.99
C THR A 24 10.62 8.38 -4.80
N PRO A 25 11.71 7.61 -5.01
CA PRO A 25 12.58 7.20 -3.91
C PRO A 25 13.36 8.37 -3.30
N ASP A 26 13.33 8.48 -1.98
CA ASP A 26 14.08 9.50 -1.22
C ASP A 26 14.62 8.95 0.12
N LEU A 27 15.36 9.79 0.86
CA LEU A 27 15.87 9.54 2.19
C LEU A 27 15.37 10.59 3.18
N ARG A 28 14.56 10.18 4.15
CA ARG A 28 14.27 10.99 5.32
C ARG A 28 15.22 10.66 6.45
N ASN A 29 16.19 11.53 6.73
CA ASN A 29 17.19 11.31 7.79
C ASN A 29 17.86 9.93 7.69
N ALA A 30 18.33 9.57 6.49
CA ALA A 30 18.90 8.26 6.14
C ALA A 30 17.94 7.06 6.25
N HIS A 31 16.64 7.27 6.41
CA HIS A 31 15.62 6.24 6.25
C HIS A 31 15.06 6.28 4.82
N PRO A 32 15.12 5.17 4.06
CA PRO A 32 14.47 5.09 2.76
C PRO A 32 12.96 5.30 2.86
N VAL A 33 12.45 6.18 2.01
CA VAL A 33 11.03 6.50 1.85
C VAL A 33 10.67 6.55 0.37
N LEU A 34 9.38 6.45 0.08
CA LEU A 34 8.80 6.72 -1.24
C LEU A 34 7.86 7.91 -1.12
N ASP A 35 8.10 8.93 -1.91
CA ASP A 35 7.34 10.18 -1.89
C ASP A 35 6.18 10.07 -2.87
N PHE A 36 4.96 10.25 -2.36
CA PHE A 36 3.73 10.29 -3.15
C PHE A 36 3.21 11.73 -3.24
N ASP A 37 3.20 12.27 -4.46
CA ASP A 37 2.80 13.64 -4.77
C ASP A 37 1.34 13.96 -4.38
N ALA A 38 1.08 15.23 -4.06
CA ALA A 38 -0.24 15.71 -3.66
C ALA A 38 -1.14 16.15 -4.81
N SER A 39 -0.61 16.25 -6.04
CA SER A 39 -1.34 16.78 -7.20
C SER A 39 -1.58 15.72 -8.28
N THR A 40 -0.71 14.74 -8.38
CA THR A 40 -0.74 13.65 -9.36
C THR A 40 -0.90 12.33 -8.62
N GLU A 41 -1.83 11.48 -9.07
CA GLU A 41 -1.92 10.14 -8.50
C GLU A 41 -0.67 9.34 -8.87
N GLU A 42 0.11 8.99 -7.86
CA GLU A 42 1.30 8.16 -8.00
C GLU A 42 1.10 6.80 -7.35
N SER A 43 1.84 5.80 -7.86
CA SER A 43 1.78 4.44 -7.34
C SER A 43 3.13 3.73 -7.27
N CYS A 44 3.18 2.68 -6.46
CA CYS A 44 4.30 1.76 -6.33
C CYS A 44 3.78 0.33 -6.16
N TYR A 45 4.53 -0.65 -6.62
CA TYR A 45 4.20 -2.06 -6.51
C TYR A 45 5.14 -2.77 -5.52
N PHE A 46 4.62 -3.78 -4.84
CA PHE A 46 5.37 -4.63 -3.91
C PHE A 46 5.00 -6.08 -4.16
N GLU A 47 5.99 -6.92 -4.42
CA GLU A 47 5.80 -8.34 -4.70
C GLU A 47 6.05 -9.17 -3.46
N GLY A 48 5.21 -10.17 -3.24
CA GLY A 48 5.33 -11.08 -2.10
C GLY A 48 4.70 -12.44 -2.37
N VAL A 49 4.76 -13.30 -1.36
CA VAL A 49 4.06 -14.59 -1.34
C VAL A 49 3.18 -14.59 -0.10
N LEU A 50 1.90 -14.91 -0.26
CA LEU A 50 1.01 -15.06 0.89
C LEU A 50 1.41 -16.33 1.64
N PRO A 51 1.78 -16.27 2.93
CA PRO A 51 2.30 -17.46 3.63
C PRO A 51 1.27 -18.59 3.73
N ASP A 52 1.75 -19.84 3.76
CA ASP A 52 0.91 -21.03 3.99
C ASP A 52 0.14 -21.00 5.32
N THR A 53 0.55 -20.14 6.26
CA THR A 53 -0.13 -19.95 7.55
C THR A 53 -1.38 -19.08 7.48
N TYR A 54 -1.68 -18.47 6.33
CA TYR A 54 -2.91 -17.70 6.13
C TYR A 54 -4.14 -18.60 6.26
N ALA A 55 -5.07 -18.23 7.15
CA ALA A 55 -6.21 -19.06 7.52
C ALA A 55 -7.48 -18.79 6.68
N GLY A 56 -7.39 -17.94 5.66
CA GLY A 56 -8.50 -17.60 4.76
C GLY A 56 -9.30 -16.37 5.15
N GLY A 57 -8.81 -15.57 6.12
CA GLY A 57 -9.42 -14.32 6.57
C GLY A 57 -9.39 -13.18 5.54
N GLY A 58 -9.58 -11.94 5.96
CA GLY A 58 -9.30 -10.78 5.10
C GLY A 58 -7.82 -10.41 5.13
N LEU A 59 -7.44 -9.38 4.38
CA LEU A 59 -6.15 -8.72 4.56
C LEU A 59 -6.36 -7.30 5.11
N THR A 60 -5.52 -6.90 6.05
CA THR A 60 -5.33 -5.52 6.45
C THR A 60 -3.93 -5.09 6.03
N VAL A 61 -3.85 -4.13 5.11
CA VAL A 61 -2.60 -3.53 4.66
C VAL A 61 -2.37 -2.24 5.44
N GLU A 62 -1.45 -2.29 6.39
CA GLU A 62 -1.04 -1.12 7.18
C GLU A 62 0.08 -0.37 6.47
N LEU A 63 -0.15 0.91 6.18
CA LEU A 63 0.84 1.80 5.58
C LEU A 63 1.39 2.72 6.65
N TYR A 64 2.72 2.75 6.80
CA TYR A 64 3.42 3.64 7.74
C TYR A 64 4.12 4.74 6.95
N TRP A 65 3.62 5.96 7.10
CA TRP A 65 4.02 7.10 6.28
C TRP A 65 4.15 8.37 7.13
N MET A 66 4.79 9.39 6.60
CA MET A 66 4.91 10.71 7.23
C MET A 66 4.62 11.80 6.20
N ALA A 67 4.18 12.98 6.63
CA ALA A 67 4.16 14.12 5.74
C ALA A 67 5.53 14.78 5.65
N THR A 68 5.97 15.11 4.44
CA THR A 68 7.25 15.81 4.19
C THR A 68 7.30 17.13 4.95
N SER A 69 6.22 17.91 4.89
CA SER A 69 6.08 19.21 5.55
C SER A 69 4.70 19.51 6.16
N ALA A 70 3.63 18.89 5.67
CA ALA A 70 2.29 19.17 6.17
C ALA A 70 2.09 18.74 7.63
N THR A 71 1.20 19.45 8.32
CA THR A 71 0.79 19.19 9.71
C THR A 71 -0.73 19.12 9.87
N SER A 72 -1.46 19.07 8.77
CA SER A 72 -2.92 19.00 8.70
C SER A 72 -3.37 18.46 7.34
N GLY A 73 -4.64 18.08 7.24
CA GLY A 73 -5.22 17.48 6.04
C GLY A 73 -5.13 15.95 6.08
N ASP A 74 -5.78 15.32 5.11
CA ASP A 74 -5.96 13.89 5.01
C ASP A 74 -5.25 13.35 3.78
N VAL A 75 -4.66 12.16 3.88
CA VAL A 75 -4.17 11.41 2.73
C VAL A 75 -5.17 10.30 2.43
N LYS A 76 -5.54 10.17 1.16
CA LYS A 76 -6.36 9.07 0.65
C LYS A 76 -5.42 8.03 0.04
N TRP A 77 -5.31 6.87 0.67
CA TRP A 77 -4.53 5.76 0.15
C TRP A 77 -5.42 4.77 -0.60
N GLY A 78 -4.90 4.22 -1.68
CA GLY A 78 -5.46 3.12 -2.46
C GLY A 78 -4.55 1.90 -2.42
N GLY A 79 -5.16 0.73 -2.43
CA GLY A 79 -4.49 -0.55 -2.47
C GLY A 79 -5.22 -1.53 -3.39
N SER A 80 -4.47 -2.24 -4.23
CA SER A 80 -4.99 -3.33 -5.07
C SER A 80 -4.09 -4.54 -5.01
N ILE A 81 -4.69 -5.73 -5.01
CA ILE A 81 -3.98 -7.01 -5.05
C ILE A 81 -4.14 -7.62 -6.43
N GLU A 82 -3.07 -8.20 -6.95
CA GLU A 82 -3.05 -9.04 -8.13
C GLU A 82 -2.45 -10.39 -7.76
N ARG A 83 -3.17 -11.46 -8.05
CA ARG A 83 -2.77 -12.82 -7.74
C ARG A 83 -1.98 -13.40 -8.91
N MET A 84 -0.73 -13.78 -8.66
CA MET A 84 0.17 -14.34 -9.66
C MET A 84 0.23 -15.86 -9.56
N HIS A 85 -0.83 -16.54 -10.01
CA HIS A 85 -0.92 -18.00 -9.94
C HIS A 85 -0.63 -18.67 -11.28
N SER A 86 -0.23 -19.95 -11.25
CA SER A 86 0.22 -20.70 -12.44
C SER A 86 -0.81 -20.86 -13.57
N ASN A 87 -2.10 -20.65 -13.29
CA ASN A 87 -3.18 -20.69 -14.27
C ASN A 87 -3.78 -19.29 -14.53
N GLY A 88 -3.12 -18.23 -14.06
CA GLY A 88 -3.57 -16.84 -14.20
C GLY A 88 -3.13 -16.20 -15.50
N ASP A 89 -3.27 -14.88 -15.56
CA ASP A 89 -2.81 -14.08 -16.69
C ASP A 89 -1.29 -14.12 -16.84
N ASP A 90 -0.82 -13.90 -18.06
CA ASP A 90 0.60 -13.67 -18.33
C ASP A 90 1.08 -12.39 -17.64
N LEU A 91 2.33 -12.37 -17.18
CA LEU A 91 2.92 -11.25 -16.44
C LEU A 91 3.05 -9.97 -17.28
N ASP A 92 2.90 -10.08 -18.59
CA ASP A 92 2.82 -8.94 -19.51
C ASP A 92 1.44 -8.23 -19.48
N SER A 93 0.47 -8.73 -18.69
CA SER A 93 -0.85 -8.14 -18.52
C SER A 93 -1.23 -7.98 -17.05
N ASP A 94 -1.53 -6.75 -16.64
CA ASP A 94 -2.01 -6.45 -15.30
C ASP A 94 -3.48 -6.90 -15.10
N SER A 95 -3.79 -7.53 -13.96
CA SER A 95 -5.16 -7.99 -13.60
C SER A 95 -5.55 -7.74 -12.14
N PHE A 96 -5.12 -6.61 -11.59
CA PHE A 96 -5.48 -6.17 -10.23
C PHE A 96 -6.99 -6.21 -9.93
N ALA A 97 -7.32 -6.71 -8.74
CA ALA A 97 -8.64 -6.56 -8.15
C ALA A 97 -9.02 -5.08 -7.90
N SER A 98 -10.32 -4.86 -7.67
CA SER A 98 -10.88 -3.54 -7.37
C SER A 98 -10.13 -2.88 -6.21
N GLU A 99 -9.69 -1.64 -6.43
CA GLU A 99 -8.98 -0.84 -5.44
C GLU A 99 -9.82 -0.68 -4.16
N GLN A 100 -9.18 -0.92 -3.02
CA GLN A 100 -9.70 -0.61 -1.70
C GLN A 100 -9.01 0.66 -1.20
N THR A 101 -9.70 1.49 -0.43
CA THR A 101 -9.16 2.78 0.00
C THR A 101 -9.31 3.03 1.49
N ASP A 102 -8.43 3.87 2.03
CA ASP A 102 -8.49 4.39 3.40
C ASP A 102 -8.16 5.89 3.38
N THR A 103 -8.77 6.65 4.29
CA THR A 103 -8.50 8.08 4.46
C THR A 103 -7.94 8.29 5.85
N THR A 104 -6.77 8.91 5.96
CA THR A 104 -6.13 9.14 7.26
C THR A 104 -5.62 10.56 7.38
N THR A 105 -5.99 11.22 8.49
CA THR A 105 -5.45 12.53 8.85
C THR A 105 -3.96 12.45 9.16
N THR A 106 -3.19 13.35 8.57
CA THR A 106 -1.76 13.44 8.85
C THR A 106 -1.48 13.84 10.30
N ASN A 107 -0.27 13.55 10.77
CA ASN A 107 0.14 13.94 12.11
C ASN A 107 0.25 15.47 12.23
N GLY A 108 -0.11 16.02 13.39
CA GLY A 108 0.10 17.44 13.72
C GLY A 108 1.58 17.86 13.78
N THR A 109 2.52 16.96 13.55
CA THR A 109 3.96 17.22 13.42
C THR A 109 4.49 16.47 12.21
N SER A 110 5.06 17.19 11.23
CA SER A 110 5.75 16.59 10.08
C SER A 110 6.85 15.62 10.52
N GLY A 111 7.03 14.53 9.77
CA GLY A 111 8.03 13.50 10.06
C GLY A 111 7.68 12.53 11.19
N LYS A 112 6.53 12.69 11.85
CA LYS A 112 6.00 11.65 12.74
C LYS A 112 5.23 10.63 11.94
N VAL A 113 5.49 9.36 12.25
CA VAL A 113 4.82 8.24 11.59
C VAL A 113 3.33 8.27 11.87
N THR A 114 2.55 8.23 10.79
CA THR A 114 1.11 8.05 10.73
C THR A 114 0.84 6.65 10.16
N LYS A 115 -0.28 6.03 10.58
CA LYS A 115 -0.67 4.70 10.11
C LYS A 115 -2.03 4.77 9.41
N SER A 116 -2.06 4.31 8.17
CA SER A 116 -3.30 4.04 7.43
C SER A 116 -3.55 2.53 7.38
N ALA A 117 -4.81 2.10 7.24
CA ALA A 117 -5.17 0.70 7.25
C ALA A 117 -6.23 0.40 6.16
N ILE A 118 -5.77 -0.15 5.04
CA ILE A 118 -6.64 -0.55 3.93
C ILE A 118 -7.12 -1.98 4.19
N THR A 119 -8.44 -2.19 4.24
CA THR A 119 -9.05 -3.50 4.50
C THR A 119 -9.55 -4.15 3.22
N PHE A 120 -9.17 -5.40 3.01
CA PHE A 120 -9.62 -6.25 1.92
C PHE A 120 -10.42 -7.42 2.50
N SER A 121 -11.66 -7.62 2.05
CA SER A 121 -12.40 -8.84 2.34
C SER A 121 -11.78 -10.03 1.60
N SER A 122 -11.86 -11.22 2.20
CA SER A 122 -11.53 -12.47 1.53
C SER A 122 -12.30 -12.61 0.19
N GLY A 123 -11.67 -13.23 -0.80
CA GLY A 123 -12.24 -13.39 -2.14
C GLY A 123 -11.89 -12.24 -3.09
N SER A 124 -12.88 -11.67 -3.78
CA SER A 124 -12.66 -10.78 -4.93
C SER A 124 -11.83 -9.53 -4.66
N ASN A 125 -11.87 -8.96 -3.45
CA ASN A 125 -11.11 -7.75 -3.14
C ASN A 125 -9.59 -8.03 -3.10
N MET A 126 -9.20 -9.27 -2.81
CA MET A 126 -7.81 -9.73 -2.83
C MET A 126 -7.50 -10.60 -4.05
N ASP A 127 -8.26 -10.44 -5.15
CA ASP A 127 -8.12 -11.24 -6.36
C ASP A 127 -8.20 -12.76 -6.13
N SER A 128 -8.98 -13.16 -5.11
CA SER A 128 -9.08 -14.53 -4.63
C SER A 128 -7.72 -15.19 -4.33
N LEU A 129 -6.73 -14.39 -3.91
CA LEU A 129 -5.40 -14.85 -3.49
C LEU A 129 -5.50 -15.93 -2.42
N ALA A 130 -4.83 -17.06 -2.64
CA ALA A 130 -4.80 -18.17 -1.70
C ALA A 130 -3.44 -18.29 -0.99
N ALA A 131 -3.43 -19.05 0.10
CA ALA A 131 -2.21 -19.36 0.85
C ALA A 131 -1.17 -20.03 -0.05
N GLY A 132 0.10 -19.64 0.10
CA GLY A 132 1.24 -20.16 -0.67
C GLY A 132 1.45 -19.50 -2.03
N GLU A 133 0.59 -18.56 -2.44
CA GLU A 133 0.64 -17.99 -3.78
C GLU A 133 1.37 -16.65 -3.86
N PRO A 134 2.09 -16.37 -4.97
CA PRO A 134 2.68 -15.06 -5.21
C PRO A 134 1.60 -14.02 -5.52
N PHE A 135 1.89 -12.78 -5.17
CA PHE A 135 1.03 -11.64 -5.45
C PHE A 135 1.84 -10.36 -5.65
N ARG A 136 1.21 -9.39 -6.31
CA ARG A 136 1.66 -8.00 -6.38
C ARG A 136 0.64 -7.12 -5.67
N LEU A 137 1.13 -6.27 -4.76
CA LEU A 137 0.36 -5.22 -4.10
C LEU A 137 0.70 -3.88 -4.76
N LYS A 138 -0.29 -3.23 -5.35
CA LYS A 138 -0.19 -1.82 -5.75
C LYS A 138 -0.60 -0.95 -4.56
N VAL A 139 0.21 0.04 -4.23
CA VAL A 139 -0.12 1.13 -3.29
C VAL A 139 -0.12 2.44 -4.08
N ALA A 140 -1.15 3.26 -3.89
CA ALA A 140 -1.29 4.55 -4.54
C ALA A 140 -1.76 5.63 -3.58
N ARG A 141 -1.34 6.88 -3.80
CA ARG A 141 -2.01 8.04 -3.20
C ARG A 141 -3.06 8.56 -4.19
N LYS A 142 -4.29 8.72 -3.72
CA LYS A 142 -5.44 9.17 -4.52
C LYS A 142 -5.53 10.69 -4.52
N ALA A 143 -4.49 11.35 -5.00
CA ALA A 143 -4.34 12.82 -4.99
C ALA A 143 -5.48 13.58 -5.69
N ALA A 144 -6.22 12.94 -6.60
CA ALA A 144 -7.38 13.54 -7.27
C ALA A 144 -8.70 13.38 -6.50
N ASP A 145 -8.74 12.56 -5.44
CA ASP A 145 -9.93 12.33 -4.62
C ASP A 145 -10.17 13.54 -3.70
N VAL A 146 -11.43 13.95 -3.54
CA VAL A 146 -11.81 15.09 -2.69
C VAL A 146 -11.47 14.89 -1.21
N ALA A 147 -11.30 13.64 -0.77
CA ALA A 147 -10.87 13.30 0.57
C ALA A 147 -9.34 13.35 0.75
N ASP A 148 -8.54 13.46 -0.32
CA ASP A 148 -7.11 13.76 -0.22
C ASP A 148 -6.94 15.28 -0.12
N THR A 149 -6.68 15.77 1.08
CA THR A 149 -6.62 17.20 1.40
C THR A 149 -5.26 17.62 1.96
N MET A 150 -4.35 16.67 2.19
CA MET A 150 -2.99 16.97 2.62
C MET A 150 -2.19 17.58 1.48
N THR A 151 -1.46 18.66 1.75
CA THR A 151 -0.52 19.24 0.78
C THR A 151 0.88 18.68 0.97
N GLY A 152 1.70 18.72 -0.08
CA GLY A 152 3.05 18.13 -0.07
C GLY A 152 3.02 16.61 0.04
N ASP A 153 4.20 16.00 0.03
CA ASP A 153 4.28 14.57 -0.22
C ASP A 153 3.97 13.74 1.04
N ALA A 154 3.44 12.55 0.78
CA ALA A 154 3.29 11.50 1.77
C ALA A 154 4.43 10.50 1.59
N GLU A 155 5.34 10.44 2.56
CA GLU A 155 6.58 9.68 2.53
C GLU A 155 6.32 8.28 3.13
N LEU A 156 6.09 7.28 2.29
CA LEU A 156 5.84 5.90 2.71
C LEU A 156 7.15 5.20 3.10
N SER A 157 7.21 4.64 4.30
CA SER A 157 8.44 4.00 4.83
C SER A 157 8.34 2.48 4.95
N ARG A 158 7.17 1.97 5.35
CA ARG A 158 6.93 0.56 5.63
C ARG A 158 5.49 0.17 5.30
N ILE A 159 5.32 -1.08 4.91
CA ILE A 159 4.02 -1.71 4.73
C ILE A 159 4.00 -2.99 5.54
N VAL A 160 2.91 -3.25 6.24
CA VAL A 160 2.69 -4.51 6.96
C VAL A 160 1.35 -5.09 6.52
N VAL A 161 1.39 -6.30 5.97
CA VAL A 161 0.18 -7.06 5.60
C VAL A 161 -0.16 -7.99 6.76
N LYS A 162 -1.40 -7.95 7.22
CA LYS A 162 -1.93 -8.80 8.31
C LYS A 162 -3.18 -9.52 7.85
N GLU A 163 -3.45 -10.66 8.47
CA GLU A 163 -4.77 -11.28 8.40
C GLU A 163 -5.77 -10.48 9.26
N THR A 164 -6.97 -10.24 8.71
CA THR A 164 -8.08 -9.51 9.35
C THR A 164 -8.89 -10.41 10.28
#